data_AF-A0AAJ8MV55-F1
#
_entry.id   AF-A0AAJ8MV55-F1
#
_cell.length_a   1.000
_cell.length_b   1.000
_cell.length_c   1.000
_cell.angle_alpha   90.00
_cell.angle_beta   90.00
_cell.angle_gamma   90.00
#
_symmetry.space_group_name_H-M   'P 1'
#
loop_
_entity.id
_entity.type
_entity.pdbx_description
1 polymer ?
#
loop_
_entity_poly.entity_id
_entity_poly.type
_entity_poly.pdbx_seq_one_letter_code
_entity_poly.pdbx_strand_id
1 'polypeptide(L)'
;MLHVGVDHGHGMHVASLSPNQQTSRFIQMSRSPSPSPLHRPRRSSSPQLNNKSPRDATNLLPFDLRLPLARSSSPSRIVGSGGTSTVVGLFGKMATTRRGNRYLAGVLVTLGVFAVYHALGMDSVGSSGGEGGTVGGRLDLHGTGWGGLGWTPRKGDARVEATGVTPVDDSSFVDLSDPINLPQTTWVEGVAGFNYFQNLYLSNGTFIAITSDPSSLPEVEKIMSAYPDDDGHTYHPAGKDRWAVWVPGVDDLSGLGGVAVRKVGISMFFNDEKGKNSVSFLKHYFHFIGEVFLGAWRVLTTAGETQLPTRLMYRTTPDDWRDRAGLTAWFQQSVMPNTAIEESPIWEDRANSGMTFLFDKITITDRWVAHKKGLNPWRFNKMTADLPLLEAPLQWMDPLRLSMKRLVQTKGCSVHRKSPDVPVVLYINRQLTGRRLVGEDAEQLSQEMQQLDEEGVIEWMDVQMETKSRVEQFCLALRADVIMGVHGNGLSHALWMKPGSAVLEFMMPGGFARDYATVAELMRHDYYSIHKDEVFTQDKWLKPDGWGVGTVPGFHGTSIPLDGKWIAQLIRKIAAEKKDMVEPLL
;
A
#
# COMPACT_ATOMS: atom_id res chain seq x y z
N MET A 1 7.63 -34.08 14.95
CA MET A 1 8.61 -34.42 13.89
C MET A 1 7.88 -34.41 12.56
N LEU A 2 8.07 -33.39 11.74
CA LEU A 2 7.65 -33.36 10.33
C LEU A 2 8.54 -32.33 9.62
N HIS A 3 9.20 -32.79 8.56
CA HIS A 3 10.22 -32.09 7.79
C HIS A 3 9.70 -30.80 7.15
N VAL A 4 10.51 -29.75 7.25
CA VAL A 4 10.35 -28.49 6.50
C VAL A 4 11.18 -28.61 5.23
N GLY A 5 10.50 -28.70 4.08
CA GLY A 5 11.11 -28.61 2.76
C GLY A 5 11.43 -27.16 2.40
N VAL A 6 12.70 -26.95 2.08
CA VAL A 6 13.25 -25.76 1.40
C VAL A 6 12.77 -25.76 -0.04
N ASP A 7 12.37 -24.60 -0.61
CA ASP A 7 12.81 -24.22 -1.96
C ASP A 7 12.35 -22.82 -2.46
N HIS A 8 13.40 -22.06 -2.85
CA HIS A 8 13.60 -21.22 -4.05
C HIS A 8 12.63 -20.08 -4.40
N GLY A 9 13.04 -18.86 -4.02
CA GLY A 9 12.61 -17.61 -4.66
C GLY A 9 13.29 -17.44 -6.02
N HIS A 10 12.49 -17.20 -7.05
CA HIS A 10 12.94 -16.90 -8.41
C HIS A 10 13.59 -15.52 -8.46
N GLY A 11 14.90 -15.48 -8.62
CA GLY A 11 15.63 -14.29 -9.06
C GLY A 11 15.57 -14.18 -10.59
N MET A 12 15.14 -13.02 -11.11
CA MET A 12 15.32 -12.70 -12.52
C MET A 12 16.81 -12.56 -12.82
N HIS A 13 17.33 -13.42 -13.69
CA HIS A 13 18.68 -13.35 -14.22
C HIS A 13 18.82 -12.19 -15.22
N VAL A 14 19.70 -11.24 -14.91
CA VAL A 14 20.24 -10.29 -15.89
C VAL A 14 21.47 -10.95 -16.53
N ALA A 15 21.43 -11.15 -17.84
CA ALA A 15 22.53 -11.71 -18.62
C ALA A 15 23.72 -10.75 -18.67
N SER A 16 24.88 -11.20 -18.24
CA SER A 16 26.16 -10.50 -18.37
C SER A 16 26.84 -10.91 -19.68
N LEU A 17 27.16 -9.94 -20.53
CA LEU A 17 28.04 -10.12 -21.69
C LEU A 17 29.48 -9.83 -21.24
N SER A 18 30.37 -10.81 -21.41
CA SER A 18 31.81 -10.66 -21.19
C SER A 18 32.49 -10.01 -22.41
N PRO A 19 33.52 -9.17 -22.22
CA PRO A 19 34.24 -8.55 -23.33
C PRO A 19 35.43 -9.39 -23.81
N ASN A 20 35.58 -9.49 -25.13
CA ASN A 20 36.71 -10.10 -25.81
C ASN A 20 37.95 -9.19 -25.76
N GLN A 21 39.09 -9.79 -25.44
CA GLN A 21 40.43 -9.23 -25.59
C GLN A 21 40.76 -8.98 -27.07
N GLN A 22 41.37 -7.84 -27.38
CA GLN A 22 42.35 -7.75 -28.46
C GLN A 22 43.39 -6.65 -28.19
N THR A 23 44.59 -6.93 -28.67
CA THR A 23 45.89 -6.44 -28.23
C THR A 23 46.44 -5.31 -29.10
N SER A 24 47.26 -4.46 -28.47
CA SER A 24 48.50 -3.84 -29.01
C SER A 24 48.41 -2.91 -30.24
N ARG A 25 48.86 -1.65 -30.07
CA ARG A 25 50.14 -1.17 -30.65
C ARG A 25 50.56 0.20 -30.10
N PHE A 26 51.86 0.29 -29.82
CA PHE A 26 52.67 1.47 -29.49
C PHE A 26 52.60 2.58 -30.55
N ILE A 27 52.82 3.84 -30.15
CA ILE A 27 53.86 4.76 -30.66
C ILE A 27 54.05 5.91 -29.66
N GLN A 28 55.31 6.34 -29.57
CA GLN A 28 55.96 7.17 -28.57
C GLN A 28 56.19 8.61 -29.11
N MET A 29 56.62 9.51 -28.22
CA MET A 29 57.23 10.86 -28.41
C MET A 29 56.25 12.05 -28.45
N SER A 30 56.53 13.24 -27.90
CA SER A 30 57.55 13.74 -26.97
C SER A 30 57.29 15.25 -26.73
N ARG A 31 57.71 15.75 -25.56
CA ARG A 31 58.22 17.11 -25.26
C ARG A 31 57.26 18.33 -25.20
N SER A 32 57.26 18.91 -23.99
CA SER A 32 57.00 20.30 -23.57
C SER A 32 57.84 21.34 -24.36
N PRO A 33 57.58 22.67 -24.29
CA PRO A 33 57.78 23.46 -23.05
C PRO A 33 56.83 24.69 -22.84
N SER A 34 56.83 25.19 -21.59
CA SER A 34 56.33 26.52 -21.17
C SER A 34 57.14 27.67 -21.77
N PRO A 35 56.64 28.93 -21.75
CA PRO A 35 57.10 29.87 -20.71
C PRO A 35 56.04 30.88 -20.19
N SER A 36 56.37 31.53 -19.07
CA SER A 36 55.67 32.59 -18.30
C SER A 36 56.04 34.02 -18.81
N PRO A 37 55.88 35.15 -18.06
CA PRO A 37 54.73 35.81 -17.39
C PRO A 37 54.64 37.35 -17.71
N LEU A 38 53.78 38.09 -16.98
CA LEU A 38 53.79 39.56 -16.63
C LEU A 38 52.71 40.46 -17.26
N HIS A 39 51.80 41.04 -16.46
CA HIS A 39 51.91 42.42 -15.92
C HIS A 39 50.68 42.88 -15.10
N ARG A 40 50.96 43.60 -14.00
CA ARG A 40 50.06 44.43 -13.16
C ARG A 40 50.12 45.91 -13.61
N PRO A 41 49.13 46.78 -13.27
CA PRO A 41 49.16 47.63 -12.05
C PRO A 41 47.76 47.77 -11.36
N ARG A 42 47.59 47.84 -10.02
CA ARG A 42 47.76 48.95 -9.01
C ARG A 42 47.01 50.26 -9.39
N ARG A 43 46.32 51.04 -8.54
CA ARG A 43 45.90 51.06 -7.11
C ARG A 43 45.14 52.39 -6.87
N SER A 44 44.11 52.45 -6.01
CA SER A 44 43.69 53.58 -5.12
C SER A 44 42.24 53.33 -4.67
N SER A 45 41.72 53.68 -3.50
CA SER A 45 42.19 54.11 -2.17
C SER A 45 40.95 54.05 -1.24
N SER A 46 41.09 53.55 -0.02
CA SER A 46 40.05 53.41 1.04
C SER A 46 39.66 54.78 1.68
N PRO A 47 38.63 54.92 2.56
CA PRO A 47 38.54 54.23 3.86
C PRO A 47 37.14 53.78 4.38
N GLN A 48 37.18 52.68 5.15
CA GLN A 48 36.41 52.24 6.33
C GLN A 48 34.94 52.68 6.58
N LEU A 49 34.05 51.69 6.80
CA LEU A 49 33.50 51.34 8.14
C LEU A 49 32.59 50.08 8.08
N ASN A 50 32.70 49.27 9.15
CA ASN A 50 31.91 48.09 9.62
C ASN A 50 30.50 47.93 9.00
N ASN A 51 29.94 46.74 8.76
CA ASN A 51 29.80 45.59 9.65
C ASN A 51 29.26 44.36 8.87
N LYS A 52 29.35 43.19 9.50
CA LYS A 52 29.13 41.81 9.02
C LYS A 52 27.83 41.49 8.24
N SER A 53 28.01 40.70 7.17
CA SER A 53 27.30 39.46 6.71
C SER A 53 26.73 39.50 5.28
N PRO A 54 26.90 38.43 4.47
CA PRO A 54 26.60 38.48 3.03
C PRO A 54 25.19 37.98 2.68
N ARG A 55 24.67 38.66 1.66
CA ARG A 55 23.47 38.39 0.88
C ARG A 55 23.69 37.30 -0.19
N ASP A 56 22.58 36.66 -0.51
CA ASP A 56 22.08 36.25 -1.83
C ASP A 56 22.87 35.22 -2.66
N ALA A 57 22.26 34.03 -2.78
CA ALA A 57 22.48 33.10 -3.87
C ALA A 57 21.40 33.35 -4.95
N THR A 58 21.78 34.03 -6.02
CA THR A 58 21.01 34.09 -7.27
C THR A 58 21.37 32.93 -8.18
N ASN A 59 20.32 32.27 -8.68
CA ASN A 59 20.11 31.69 -10.01
C ASN A 59 21.33 31.50 -10.90
N LEU A 60 21.47 30.31 -11.51
CA LEU A 60 21.89 30.10 -12.91
C LEU A 60 21.62 28.63 -13.33
N LEU A 61 20.53 28.39 -14.07
CA LEU A 61 20.50 27.42 -15.18
C LEU A 61 20.94 28.19 -16.43
N PRO A 62 21.67 27.59 -17.39
CA PRO A 62 20.96 26.96 -18.51
C PRO A 62 21.74 25.81 -19.19
N PHE A 63 21.05 24.86 -19.83
CA PHE A 63 21.47 24.38 -21.16
C PHE A 63 20.26 23.84 -21.95
N ASP A 64 19.99 24.54 -23.04
CA ASP A 64 19.03 24.29 -24.11
C ASP A 64 19.79 23.62 -25.26
N LEU A 65 19.33 22.47 -25.77
CA LEU A 65 19.82 21.91 -27.04
C LEU A 65 18.69 21.30 -27.87
N ARG A 66 18.61 21.85 -29.07
CA ARG A 66 17.59 21.69 -30.10
C ARG A 66 17.66 20.36 -30.84
N LEU A 67 16.49 19.96 -31.33
CA LEU A 67 16.20 18.88 -32.30
C LEU A 67 17.05 18.91 -33.58
N PRO A 68 17.10 17.76 -34.27
CA PRO A 68 16.82 17.75 -35.70
C PRO A 68 15.69 16.79 -36.10
N LEU A 69 14.88 17.25 -37.06
CA LEU A 69 13.85 16.55 -37.83
C LEU A 69 14.45 15.80 -39.04
N ALA A 70 13.87 14.64 -39.38
CA ALA A 70 13.71 14.00 -40.73
C ALA A 70 13.70 12.47 -40.56
N ARG A 71 13.02 11.61 -41.32
CA ARG A 71 12.10 11.68 -42.46
C ARG A 71 11.40 10.30 -42.60
N SER A 72 10.30 10.29 -43.33
CA SER A 72 9.42 9.19 -43.72
C SER A 72 10.05 7.89 -44.25
N SER A 73 9.38 6.76 -43.98
CA SER A 73 9.11 5.72 -44.99
C SER A 73 7.99 4.76 -44.54
N SER A 74 6.87 4.75 -45.26
CA SER A 74 6.02 3.57 -45.51
C SER A 74 6.23 3.16 -46.98
N PRO A 75 5.64 2.09 -47.55
CA PRO A 75 4.88 0.98 -46.96
C PRO A 75 5.33 -0.41 -47.49
N SER A 76 4.81 -1.50 -46.93
CA SER A 76 4.57 -2.72 -47.72
C SER A 76 3.38 -3.51 -47.21
N ARG A 77 2.32 -3.51 -48.03
CA ARG A 77 1.20 -4.45 -48.02
C ARG A 77 1.70 -5.88 -48.20
N ILE A 78 1.13 -6.83 -47.46
CA ILE A 78 0.80 -8.16 -47.98
C ILE A 78 -0.64 -8.48 -47.59
N VAL A 79 -1.33 -9.08 -48.56
CA VAL A 79 -2.76 -9.37 -48.68
C VAL A 79 -3.02 -10.85 -48.40
N GLY A 80 -4.23 -11.16 -47.92
CA GLY A 80 -4.89 -12.48 -48.01
C GLY A 80 -4.80 -13.29 -46.72
N SER A 81 -5.81 -13.98 -46.21
CA SER A 81 -7.15 -14.39 -46.67
C SER A 81 -7.93 -14.78 -45.40
N GLY A 82 -9.20 -14.42 -45.19
CA GLY A 82 -10.35 -15.06 -45.85
C GLY A 82 -10.51 -16.52 -45.40
N GLY A 83 -11.38 -16.80 -44.41
CA GLY A 83 -11.68 -18.17 -43.98
C GLY A 83 -12.59 -18.28 -42.76
N THR A 84 -13.90 -18.14 -42.98
CA THR A 84 -14.98 -18.55 -42.08
C THR A 84 -15.14 -20.08 -42.07
N SER A 85 -15.40 -20.70 -40.91
CA SER A 85 -16.56 -21.60 -40.66
C SER A 85 -16.33 -22.71 -39.61
N THR A 86 -17.34 -22.84 -38.74
CA THR A 86 -17.91 -24.01 -38.03
C THR A 86 -17.10 -24.92 -37.09
N VAL A 87 -17.46 -24.76 -35.80
CA VAL A 87 -17.95 -25.77 -34.84
C VAL A 87 -18.14 -27.20 -35.37
N VAL A 88 -17.38 -28.15 -34.83
CA VAL A 88 -17.84 -29.52 -34.50
C VAL A 88 -17.12 -29.97 -33.21
N GLY A 89 -17.91 -30.49 -32.26
CA GLY A 89 -17.50 -30.74 -30.88
C GLY A 89 -16.67 -32.00 -30.64
N LEU A 90 -16.21 -32.12 -29.40
CA LEU A 90 -15.68 -33.35 -28.84
C LEU A 90 -16.20 -33.51 -27.40
N PHE A 91 -17.16 -34.42 -27.23
CA PHE A 91 -17.52 -34.98 -25.94
C PHE A 91 -16.46 -36.01 -25.53
N GLY A 92 -15.68 -35.70 -24.49
CA GLY A 92 -14.78 -36.63 -23.81
C GLY A 92 -15.33 -37.03 -22.45
N LYS A 93 -15.51 -38.34 -22.26
CA LYS A 93 -16.08 -39.04 -21.10
C LYS A 93 -15.43 -38.64 -19.76
N MET A 94 -16.25 -38.31 -18.75
CA MET A 94 -15.79 -38.19 -17.35
C MET A 94 -16.33 -39.36 -16.52
N ALA A 95 -15.42 -40.09 -15.87
CA ALA A 95 -15.70 -41.22 -15.01
C ALA A 95 -16.42 -40.78 -13.72
N THR A 96 -17.43 -41.54 -13.32
CA THR A 96 -18.29 -41.26 -12.16
C THR A 96 -17.65 -41.77 -10.88
N THR A 97 -17.68 -40.98 -9.80
CA THR A 97 -17.32 -41.44 -8.44
C THR A 97 -18.50 -41.23 -7.48
N ARG A 98 -18.67 -42.17 -6.54
CA ARG A 98 -19.79 -42.30 -5.59
C ARG A 98 -20.03 -41.11 -4.64
N ARG A 99 -19.32 -39.98 -4.76
CA ARG A 99 -19.57 -38.75 -3.98
C ARG A 99 -20.53 -37.76 -4.67
N GLY A 100 -20.78 -37.87 -5.97
CA GLY A 100 -21.67 -36.95 -6.72
C GLY A 100 -23.17 -37.11 -6.43
N ASN A 101 -23.63 -38.30 -6.00
CA ASN A 101 -25.06 -38.58 -5.84
C ASN A 101 -25.71 -37.97 -4.59
N ARG A 102 -24.94 -37.43 -3.64
CA ARG A 102 -25.50 -36.83 -2.41
C ARG A 102 -25.90 -35.36 -2.60
N TYR A 103 -25.22 -34.64 -3.49
CA TYR A 103 -25.54 -33.25 -3.81
C TYR A 103 -26.74 -33.13 -4.76
N LEU A 104 -26.87 -34.07 -5.71
CA LEU A 104 -28.02 -34.09 -6.63
C LEU A 104 -29.34 -34.39 -5.91
N ALA A 105 -29.32 -35.29 -4.91
CA ALA A 105 -30.49 -35.59 -4.09
C ALA A 105 -30.91 -34.40 -3.20
N GLY A 106 -29.95 -33.64 -2.67
CA GLY A 106 -30.22 -32.42 -1.91
C GLY A 106 -30.89 -31.33 -2.75
N VAL A 107 -30.37 -31.09 -3.97
CA VAL A 107 -30.90 -30.08 -4.89
C VAL A 107 -32.34 -30.41 -5.34
N LEU A 108 -32.64 -31.69 -5.60
CA LEU A 108 -33.98 -32.11 -6.00
C LEU A 108 -35.02 -31.99 -4.87
N VAL A 109 -34.61 -32.21 -3.62
CA VAL A 109 -35.50 -32.01 -2.45
C VAL A 109 -35.77 -30.52 -2.22
N THR A 110 -34.77 -29.65 -2.36
CA THR A 110 -34.94 -28.19 -2.21
C THR A 110 -35.81 -27.60 -3.31
N LEU A 111 -35.65 -28.04 -4.56
CA LEU A 111 -36.50 -27.60 -5.67
C LEU A 111 -37.95 -28.10 -5.54
N GLY A 112 -38.15 -29.31 -5.00
CA GLY A 112 -39.49 -29.84 -4.71
C GLY A 112 -40.25 -29.04 -3.66
N VAL A 113 -39.56 -28.61 -2.58
CA VAL A 113 -40.15 -27.77 -1.53
C VAL A 113 -40.50 -26.37 -2.06
N PHE A 114 -39.63 -25.78 -2.90
CA PHE A 114 -39.87 -24.48 -3.53
C PHE A 114 -41.04 -24.52 -4.54
N ALA A 115 -41.16 -25.59 -5.32
CA ALA A 115 -42.25 -25.76 -6.27
C ALA A 115 -43.61 -25.93 -5.58
N VAL A 116 -43.66 -26.63 -4.45
CA VAL A 116 -44.88 -26.78 -3.63
C VAL A 116 -45.29 -25.46 -2.96
N TYR A 117 -44.31 -24.66 -2.52
CA TYR A 117 -44.56 -23.34 -1.94
C TYR A 117 -45.15 -22.35 -2.97
N HIS A 118 -44.69 -22.39 -4.22
CA HIS A 118 -45.21 -21.53 -5.28
C HIS A 118 -46.52 -22.04 -5.92
N ALA A 119 -46.75 -23.36 -5.96
CA ALA A 119 -47.97 -23.92 -6.53
C ALA A 119 -49.22 -23.78 -5.63
N LEU A 120 -49.03 -23.50 -4.33
CA LEU A 120 -50.11 -23.38 -3.34
C LEU A 120 -50.44 -21.94 -2.95
N GLY A 121 -49.83 -20.93 -3.59
CA GLY A 121 -49.98 -19.53 -3.22
C GLY A 121 -50.09 -18.60 -4.41
N MET A 122 -51.25 -18.59 -5.07
CA MET A 122 -51.70 -17.42 -5.82
C MET A 122 -53.18 -17.21 -5.53
N ASP A 123 -53.56 -16.00 -5.11
CA ASP A 123 -54.52 -15.17 -5.86
C ASP A 123 -54.90 -13.86 -5.15
N SER A 124 -55.15 -12.85 -6.00
CA SER A 124 -55.79 -11.54 -5.78
C SER A 124 -54.96 -10.42 -5.12
N VAL A 125 -55.01 -9.13 -5.48
CA VAL A 125 -55.40 -8.27 -6.64
C VAL A 125 -55.45 -6.84 -6.04
N GLY A 126 -55.06 -5.81 -6.80
CA GLY A 126 -55.84 -4.56 -6.80
C GLY A 126 -55.28 -3.35 -6.04
N SER A 127 -54.91 -2.33 -6.82
CA SER A 127 -54.81 -0.93 -6.44
C SER A 127 -56.15 -0.36 -5.93
N SER A 128 -56.15 0.36 -4.81
CA SER A 128 -57.04 1.51 -4.56
C SER A 128 -56.44 2.40 -3.46
N GLY A 129 -56.49 3.72 -3.68
CA GLY A 129 -56.02 4.72 -2.71
C GLY A 129 -57.10 5.15 -1.73
N GLY A 130 -56.67 5.95 -0.74
CA GLY A 130 -57.53 6.90 -0.04
C GLY A 130 -58.04 6.47 1.35
N GLU A 131 -57.65 7.29 2.32
CA GLU A 131 -58.35 7.62 3.57
C GLU A 131 -58.15 6.74 4.82
N GLY A 132 -57.90 7.47 5.91
CA GLY A 132 -57.57 6.94 7.23
C GLY A 132 -58.76 6.40 7.99
N GLY A 133 -58.44 5.57 8.98
CA GLY A 133 -59.42 5.04 9.93
C GLY A 133 -58.79 4.00 10.82
N THR A 134 -58.44 4.39 12.04
CA THR A 134 -58.09 3.49 13.15
C THR A 134 -59.27 2.59 13.48
N VAL A 135 -59.14 1.28 13.30
CA VAL A 135 -59.98 0.28 13.99
C VAL A 135 -59.15 -0.97 14.28
N GLY A 136 -59.03 -1.31 15.56
CA GLY A 136 -58.38 -2.53 16.03
C GLY A 136 -59.15 -3.78 15.63
N GLY A 137 -58.45 -4.73 15.01
CA GLY A 137 -58.95 -6.04 14.64
C GLY A 137 -58.07 -7.13 15.25
N ARG A 138 -58.66 -7.88 16.19
CA ARG A 138 -58.12 -9.06 16.85
C ARG A 138 -58.09 -10.23 15.86
N LEU A 139 -56.92 -10.78 15.56
CA LEU A 139 -56.77 -12.01 14.77
C LEU A 139 -56.60 -13.20 15.72
N ASP A 140 -57.68 -13.95 15.92
CA ASP A 140 -57.66 -15.25 16.61
C ASP A 140 -57.18 -16.32 15.61
N LEU A 141 -55.94 -16.80 15.76
CA LEU A 141 -55.42 -17.94 15.00
C LEU A 141 -55.58 -19.21 15.84
N HIS A 142 -56.55 -20.05 15.47
CA HIS A 142 -56.73 -21.39 16.02
C HIS A 142 -55.47 -22.24 15.79
N GLY A 143 -54.87 -22.70 16.87
CA GLY A 143 -53.74 -23.62 16.85
C GLY A 143 -54.14 -25.06 16.54
N THR A 144 -53.30 -25.74 15.77
CA THR A 144 -53.13 -27.20 15.85
C THR A 144 -51.83 -27.45 16.63
N GLY A 145 -51.99 -27.96 17.84
CA GLY A 145 -50.90 -28.16 18.80
C GLY A 145 -50.29 -29.56 18.72
N TRP A 146 -48.97 -29.61 18.95
CA TRP A 146 -48.16 -30.69 19.54
C TRP A 146 -46.86 -29.96 19.97
N GLY A 147 -46.37 -29.87 21.20
CA GLY A 147 -46.64 -30.52 22.49
C GLY A 147 -45.27 -30.72 23.16
N GLY A 148 -44.88 -29.87 24.15
CA GLY A 148 -43.78 -30.19 25.07
C GLY A 148 -42.91 -29.05 25.60
N LEU A 149 -43.16 -28.65 26.87
CA LEU A 149 -42.27 -28.02 27.85
C LEU A 149 -41.84 -26.54 27.71
N GLY A 150 -42.82 -25.64 27.88
CA GLY A 150 -42.94 -24.74 29.04
C GLY A 150 -41.75 -23.91 29.54
N TRP A 151 -41.76 -22.62 29.20
CA TRP A 151 -41.41 -21.50 30.10
C TRP A 151 -42.43 -20.37 29.85
N THR A 152 -43.27 -20.03 30.83
CA THR A 152 -44.19 -18.88 30.75
C THR A 152 -43.49 -17.61 31.22
N PRO A 153 -43.35 -16.55 30.41
CA PRO A 153 -42.91 -15.25 30.90
C PRO A 153 -44.08 -14.57 31.62
N ARG A 154 -43.76 -14.10 32.83
CA ARG A 154 -44.62 -13.29 33.71
C ARG A 154 -45.14 -12.05 32.95
N LYS A 155 -46.45 -11.75 33.07
CA LYS A 155 -47.05 -10.50 32.61
C LYS A 155 -46.35 -9.32 33.30
N GLY A 156 -45.46 -8.66 32.58
CA GLY A 156 -45.07 -7.27 32.81
C GLY A 156 -45.62 -6.45 31.66
N ASP A 157 -46.32 -5.38 31.96
CA ASP A 157 -46.83 -4.41 31.00
C ASP A 157 -45.65 -3.71 30.29
N ALA A 158 -45.13 -4.34 29.24
CA ALA A 158 -44.32 -3.66 28.24
C ALA A 158 -45.26 -3.26 27.10
N ARG A 159 -45.78 -2.03 27.18
CA ARG A 159 -46.22 -1.33 25.97
C ARG A 159 -44.99 -1.18 25.08
N VAL A 160 -44.86 -2.05 24.08
CA VAL A 160 -43.93 -1.82 22.98
C VAL A 160 -44.58 -0.74 22.11
N GLU A 161 -44.26 0.51 22.37
CA GLU A 161 -44.46 1.57 21.38
C GLU A 161 -43.53 1.27 20.21
N ALA A 162 -44.08 0.68 19.15
CA ALA A 162 -43.41 0.57 17.86
C ALA A 162 -43.42 1.96 17.18
N THR A 163 -42.61 2.88 17.68
CA THR A 163 -42.32 4.16 17.01
C THR A 163 -40.82 4.32 16.89
N GLY A 164 -40.25 3.64 15.90
CA GLY A 164 -38.83 3.70 15.62
C GLY A 164 -38.55 3.31 14.17
N VAL A 165 -39.22 3.96 13.21
CA VAL A 165 -38.70 3.97 11.85
C VAL A 165 -37.46 4.84 11.90
N THR A 166 -36.28 4.23 11.89
CA THR A 166 -35.04 4.97 11.60
C THR A 166 -35.21 5.58 10.21
N PRO A 167 -35.15 6.91 10.05
CA PRO A 167 -35.24 7.53 8.73
C PRO A 167 -34.21 6.91 7.79
N VAL A 168 -34.61 6.64 6.55
CA VAL A 168 -33.64 6.34 5.50
C VAL A 168 -32.73 7.55 5.37
N ASP A 169 -31.42 7.35 5.35
CA ASP A 169 -30.47 8.44 5.17
C ASP A 169 -30.63 9.00 3.74
N ASP A 170 -31.30 10.14 3.63
CA ASP A 170 -31.57 10.85 2.37
C ASP A 170 -30.29 11.21 1.60
N SER A 171 -29.11 11.14 2.23
CA SER A 171 -27.82 11.36 1.57
C SER A 171 -27.28 10.12 0.84
N SER A 172 -27.93 8.96 0.97
CA SER A 172 -27.51 7.70 0.35
C SER A 172 -27.60 7.70 -1.17
N PHE A 173 -28.42 8.58 -1.75
CA PHE A 173 -28.63 8.72 -3.18
C PHE A 173 -28.33 10.17 -3.60
N VAL A 174 -27.72 10.33 -4.77
CA VAL A 174 -27.46 11.65 -5.36
C VAL A 174 -28.22 11.74 -6.66
N ASP A 175 -29.06 12.77 -6.77
CA ASP A 175 -29.77 13.10 -8.00
C ASP A 175 -28.76 13.59 -9.05
N LEU A 176 -28.75 12.93 -10.21
CA LEU A 176 -27.91 13.27 -11.36
C LEU A 176 -28.73 13.85 -12.53
N SER A 177 -30.02 14.10 -12.32
CA SER A 177 -30.92 14.60 -13.36
C SER A 177 -30.65 16.05 -13.77
N ASP A 178 -29.94 16.82 -12.94
CA ASP A 178 -29.49 18.17 -13.22
C ASP A 178 -27.96 18.19 -13.49
N PRO A 179 -27.53 18.23 -14.77
CA PRO A 179 -26.12 18.24 -15.16
C PRO A 179 -25.33 19.43 -14.61
N ILE A 180 -26.00 20.53 -14.26
CA ILE A 180 -25.34 21.76 -13.78
C ILE A 180 -24.90 21.59 -12.32
N ASN A 181 -25.67 20.86 -11.52
CA ASN A 181 -25.48 20.70 -10.08
C ASN A 181 -24.80 19.39 -9.68
N LEU A 182 -24.21 18.67 -10.64
CA LEU A 182 -23.48 17.43 -10.36
C LEU A 182 -22.23 17.69 -9.50
N PRO A 183 -21.98 16.84 -8.49
CA PRO A 183 -20.70 16.83 -7.78
C PRO A 183 -19.51 16.66 -8.73
N GLN A 184 -18.75 17.72 -8.98
CA GLN A 184 -17.59 17.64 -9.86
C GLN A 184 -16.42 16.91 -9.19
N THR A 185 -15.76 16.05 -9.95
CA THR A 185 -14.54 15.36 -9.58
C THR A 185 -13.39 16.35 -9.41
N THR A 186 -12.72 16.26 -8.27
CA THR A 186 -11.52 17.06 -7.98
C THR A 186 -10.36 16.11 -7.72
N TRP A 187 -9.22 16.32 -8.40
CA TRP A 187 -7.94 15.73 -7.97
C TRP A 187 -7.36 16.60 -6.86
N VAL A 188 -7.08 16.01 -5.71
CA VAL A 188 -6.73 16.76 -4.50
C VAL A 188 -5.23 16.74 -4.25
N GLU A 189 -4.61 15.56 -4.31
CA GLU A 189 -3.20 15.35 -4.01
C GLU A 189 -2.71 14.04 -4.65
N GLY A 190 -1.41 13.96 -4.96
CA GLY A 190 -0.84 12.70 -5.43
C GLY A 190 0.52 12.79 -6.11
N VAL A 191 1.08 11.61 -6.35
CA VAL A 191 2.22 11.37 -7.22
C VAL A 191 1.86 10.26 -8.22
N ALA A 192 2.70 10.01 -9.22
CA ALA A 192 2.41 8.95 -10.19
C ALA A 192 2.11 7.61 -9.49
N GLY A 193 0.93 7.04 -9.79
CA GLY A 193 0.47 5.77 -9.25
C GLY A 193 -0.14 5.86 -7.84
N PHE A 194 -0.22 7.05 -7.22
CA PHE A 194 -0.94 7.28 -5.97
C PHE A 194 -1.70 8.61 -6.08
N ASN A 195 -3.01 8.54 -6.32
CA ASN A 195 -3.81 9.72 -6.59
C ASN A 195 -5.04 9.75 -5.70
N TYR A 196 -5.33 10.89 -5.07
CA TYR A 196 -6.53 11.11 -4.26
C TYR A 196 -7.51 12.01 -4.99
N PHE A 197 -8.75 11.53 -5.13
CA PHE A 197 -9.86 12.22 -5.75
C PHE A 197 -11.03 12.39 -4.78
N GLN A 198 -11.77 13.47 -4.99
CA GLN A 198 -13.11 13.66 -4.44
C GLN A 198 -14.14 13.56 -5.57
N ASN A 199 -15.32 13.04 -5.25
CA ASN A 199 -16.45 12.88 -6.16
C ASN A 199 -16.10 12.11 -7.45
N LEU A 200 -15.59 10.89 -7.33
CA LEU A 200 -15.30 10.04 -8.49
C LEU A 200 -16.47 9.07 -8.74
N TYR A 201 -16.90 8.96 -10.00
CA TYR A 201 -18.03 8.11 -10.37
C TYR A 201 -17.53 6.75 -10.85
N LEU A 202 -18.31 5.70 -10.61
CA LEU A 202 -18.13 4.37 -11.18
C LEU A 202 -19.44 3.94 -11.82
N SER A 203 -19.42 3.69 -13.13
CA SER A 203 -20.56 3.17 -13.87
C SER A 203 -20.08 2.16 -14.91
N ASN A 204 -20.79 1.03 -15.05
CA ASN A 204 -20.44 -0.07 -15.97
C ASN A 204 -18.97 -0.55 -15.85
N GLY A 205 -18.38 -0.47 -14.66
CA GLY A 205 -16.99 -0.88 -14.41
C GLY A 205 -15.93 0.15 -14.84
N THR A 206 -16.34 1.34 -15.29
CA THR A 206 -15.48 2.45 -15.67
C THR A 206 -15.49 3.52 -14.59
N PHE A 207 -14.32 3.95 -14.13
CA PHE A 207 -14.21 5.19 -13.35
C PHE A 207 -14.40 6.40 -14.27
N ILE A 208 -15.28 7.31 -13.89
CA ILE A 208 -15.62 8.49 -14.68
C ILE A 208 -15.35 9.72 -13.81
N ALA A 209 -14.41 10.56 -14.24
CA ALA A 209 -14.17 11.87 -13.66
C ALA A 209 -15.05 12.91 -14.39
N ILE A 210 -15.94 13.57 -13.66
CA ILE A 210 -16.83 14.60 -14.20
C ILE A 210 -16.30 15.96 -13.78
N THR A 211 -15.82 16.79 -14.70
CA THR A 211 -15.25 18.09 -14.36
C THR A 211 -15.40 19.10 -15.49
N SER A 212 -15.64 20.36 -15.14
CA SER A 212 -15.63 21.49 -16.07
C SER A 212 -14.22 21.90 -16.51
N ASP A 213 -13.19 21.46 -15.79
CA ASP A 213 -11.79 21.70 -16.13
C ASP A 213 -11.00 20.37 -16.18
N PRO A 214 -11.00 19.66 -17.32
CA PRO A 214 -10.22 18.45 -17.52
C PRO A 214 -8.71 18.63 -17.34
N SER A 215 -8.20 19.86 -17.52
CA SER A 215 -6.76 20.13 -17.41
C SER A 215 -6.26 20.13 -15.96
N SER A 216 -7.18 20.23 -15.00
CA SER A 216 -6.90 20.08 -13.57
C SER A 216 -6.59 18.63 -13.15
N LEU A 217 -6.96 17.64 -13.98
CA LEU A 217 -6.72 16.24 -13.69
C LEU A 217 -5.33 15.80 -14.20
N PRO A 218 -4.64 14.90 -13.49
CA PRO A 218 -3.45 14.25 -14.04
C PRO A 218 -3.79 13.46 -15.31
N GLU A 219 -2.79 13.32 -16.18
CA GLU A 219 -2.91 12.41 -17.32
C GLU A 219 -3.17 10.98 -16.83
N VAL A 220 -4.04 10.24 -17.53
CA VAL A 220 -4.44 8.86 -17.16
C VAL A 220 -3.24 7.94 -16.94
N GLU A 221 -2.16 8.14 -17.69
CA GLU A 221 -0.94 7.36 -17.56
C GLU A 221 -0.21 7.54 -16.21
N LYS A 222 -0.52 8.60 -15.46
CA LYS A 222 -0.04 8.86 -14.09
C LYS A 222 -1.05 8.42 -13.02
N ILE A 223 -2.25 7.99 -13.43
CA ILE A 223 -3.35 7.57 -12.55
C ILE A 223 -3.45 6.05 -12.49
N MET A 224 -3.71 5.41 -13.62
CA MET A 224 -4.11 4.01 -13.65
C MET A 224 -3.66 3.32 -14.95
N SER A 225 -3.17 2.09 -14.83
CA SER A 225 -2.87 1.22 -15.95
C SER A 225 -4.09 0.42 -16.41
N ALA A 226 -3.99 -0.08 -17.64
CA ALA A 226 -4.84 -1.13 -18.16
C ALA A 226 -4.63 -2.45 -17.39
N TYR A 227 -5.34 -3.50 -17.83
CA TYR A 227 -5.13 -4.84 -17.30
C TYR A 227 -3.71 -5.31 -17.57
N PRO A 228 -3.15 -6.18 -16.71
CA PRO A 228 -1.90 -6.86 -17.01
C PRO A 228 -1.98 -7.54 -18.39
N ASP A 229 -1.14 -7.14 -19.33
CA ASP A 229 -0.83 -7.95 -20.51
C ASP A 229 0.34 -8.88 -20.15
N ASP A 230 0.33 -10.09 -20.68
CA ASP A 230 1.20 -11.18 -20.21
C ASP A 230 2.70 -10.99 -20.52
N ASP A 231 3.08 -9.84 -21.09
CA ASP A 231 4.40 -9.53 -21.65
C ASP A 231 5.40 -9.04 -20.58
N GLY A 232 4.98 -9.07 -19.30
CA GLY A 232 5.84 -8.97 -18.12
C GLY A 232 6.46 -7.59 -17.86
N HIS A 233 6.36 -6.65 -18.82
CA HIS A 233 7.11 -5.40 -18.77
C HIS A 233 6.34 -4.16 -19.27
N THR A 234 5.13 -4.30 -19.81
CA THR A 234 4.42 -3.18 -20.45
C THR A 234 2.99 -3.03 -19.96
N TYR A 235 2.81 -2.24 -18.91
CA TYR A 235 1.47 -1.79 -18.54
C TYR A 235 1.12 -0.56 -19.37
N HIS A 236 0.14 -0.70 -20.24
CA HIS A 236 -0.45 0.41 -20.98
C HIS A 236 -1.27 1.30 -20.04
N PRO A 237 -1.42 2.60 -20.30
CA PRO A 237 -2.38 3.43 -19.60
C PRO A 237 -3.80 2.86 -19.72
N ALA A 238 -4.64 3.11 -18.70
CA ALA A 238 -6.04 2.69 -18.74
C ALA A 238 -6.77 3.23 -19.99
N GLY A 239 -7.52 2.36 -20.65
CA GLY A 239 -8.41 2.73 -21.75
C GLY A 239 -9.69 3.42 -21.26
N LYS A 240 -10.48 3.93 -22.21
CA LYS A 240 -11.77 4.59 -21.92
C LYS A 240 -12.79 3.67 -21.26
N ASP A 241 -12.61 2.37 -21.38
CA ASP A 241 -13.38 1.33 -20.70
C ASP A 241 -13.09 1.23 -19.19
N ARG A 242 -11.99 1.83 -18.72
CA ARG A 242 -11.59 1.82 -17.30
C ARG A 242 -11.53 3.21 -16.69
N TRP A 243 -11.12 4.21 -17.46
CA TRP A 243 -11.03 5.60 -17.03
C TRP A 243 -11.56 6.53 -18.12
N ALA A 244 -12.55 7.34 -17.78
CA ALA A 244 -13.09 8.37 -18.66
C ALA A 244 -13.10 9.72 -17.94
N VAL A 245 -12.99 10.79 -18.72
CA VAL A 245 -13.20 12.16 -18.26
C VAL A 245 -14.35 12.73 -19.07
N TRP A 246 -15.39 13.22 -18.40
CA TRP A 246 -16.57 13.82 -19.01
C TRP A 246 -16.74 15.27 -18.53
N VAL A 247 -17.14 16.13 -19.45
CA VAL A 247 -17.31 17.57 -19.23
C VAL A 247 -18.80 17.91 -19.16
N PRO A 248 -19.30 18.45 -18.04
CA PRO A 248 -20.68 18.90 -17.93
C PRO A 248 -21.06 19.89 -19.04
N GLY A 249 -22.21 19.66 -19.68
CA GLY A 249 -22.72 20.48 -20.77
C GLY A 249 -22.08 20.22 -22.14
N VAL A 250 -21.07 19.35 -22.22
CA VAL A 250 -20.42 18.94 -23.48
C VAL A 250 -20.64 17.46 -23.76
N ASP A 251 -20.33 16.59 -22.79
CA ASP A 251 -20.52 15.15 -22.90
C ASP A 251 -21.96 14.74 -22.53
N ASP A 252 -22.43 13.64 -23.11
CA ASP A 252 -23.73 13.06 -22.79
C ASP A 252 -23.68 12.29 -21.46
N LEU A 253 -24.26 12.89 -20.41
CA LEU A 253 -24.30 12.33 -19.07
C LEU A 253 -25.51 11.41 -18.83
N SER A 254 -26.40 11.21 -19.82
CA SER A 254 -27.59 10.37 -19.65
C SER A 254 -27.23 8.91 -19.32
N GLY A 255 -26.04 8.48 -19.72
CA GLY A 255 -25.48 7.17 -19.39
C GLY A 255 -25.26 6.91 -17.89
N LEU A 256 -25.35 7.93 -17.03
CA LEU A 256 -25.26 7.76 -15.58
C LEU A 256 -26.57 7.28 -14.92
N GLY A 257 -27.68 7.25 -15.65
CA GLY A 257 -28.95 6.69 -15.15
C GLY A 257 -29.73 7.60 -14.18
N GLY A 258 -29.41 8.90 -14.14
CA GLY A 258 -30.17 9.92 -13.39
C GLY A 258 -30.04 9.88 -11.87
N VAL A 259 -29.49 8.81 -11.29
CA VAL A 259 -29.23 8.70 -9.84
C VAL A 259 -27.94 7.94 -9.59
N ALA A 260 -27.14 8.41 -8.63
CA ALA A 260 -25.99 7.67 -8.11
C ALA A 260 -26.27 7.13 -6.70
N VAL A 261 -25.80 5.92 -6.43
CA VAL A 261 -25.66 5.40 -5.07
C VAL A 261 -24.39 5.99 -4.46
N ARG A 262 -24.54 6.75 -3.38
CA ARG A 262 -23.42 7.42 -2.72
C ARG A 262 -22.59 6.43 -1.89
N LYS A 263 -21.29 6.54 -2.00
CA LYS A 263 -20.29 5.79 -1.22
C LYS A 263 -19.55 6.76 -0.31
N VAL A 264 -20.19 7.06 0.83
CA VAL A 264 -19.70 7.98 1.86
C VAL A 264 -18.38 7.48 2.45
N GLY A 265 -17.52 8.42 2.86
CA GLY A 265 -16.25 8.15 3.53
C GLY A 265 -15.11 7.79 2.57
N ILE A 266 -13.96 7.43 3.15
CA ILE A 266 -12.73 7.17 2.40
C ILE A 266 -12.74 5.77 1.81
N SER A 267 -12.47 5.70 0.51
CA SER A 267 -12.30 4.45 -0.23
C SER A 267 -10.87 4.35 -0.73
N MET A 268 -10.22 3.20 -0.56
CA MET A 268 -8.90 2.96 -1.16
C MET A 268 -9.02 1.89 -2.22
N PHE A 269 -8.80 2.26 -3.47
CA PHE A 269 -8.82 1.33 -4.60
C PHE A 269 -7.41 0.95 -5.00
N PHE A 270 -7.15 -0.35 -5.02
CA PHE A 270 -5.87 -0.93 -5.40
C PHE A 270 -5.98 -1.57 -6.77
N ASN A 271 -5.41 -0.90 -7.78
CA ASN A 271 -5.29 -1.42 -9.14
C ASN A 271 -4.10 -2.38 -9.26
N ASP A 272 -4.10 -3.44 -8.44
CA ASP A 272 -3.15 -4.54 -8.55
C ASP A 272 -3.90 -5.84 -8.75
N GLU A 273 -3.58 -6.52 -9.84
CA GLU A 273 -4.14 -7.80 -10.21
C GLU A 273 -2.98 -8.75 -10.53
N LYS A 274 -3.23 -10.04 -10.31
CA LYS A 274 -2.31 -11.09 -10.71
C LYS A 274 -2.29 -11.17 -12.25
N GLY A 275 -1.16 -10.87 -12.88
CA GLY A 275 -0.93 -11.23 -14.29
C GLY A 275 -0.78 -12.74 -14.47
N LYS A 276 -0.91 -13.28 -15.69
CA LYS A 276 -0.86 -14.74 -15.92
C LYS A 276 0.40 -15.42 -15.38
N ASN A 277 1.55 -14.73 -15.52
CA ASN A 277 2.86 -15.22 -15.10
C ASN A 277 3.41 -14.53 -13.85
N SER A 278 2.67 -13.59 -13.26
CA SER A 278 3.11 -12.86 -12.06
C SER A 278 2.23 -13.20 -10.87
N VAL A 279 2.70 -12.86 -9.67
CA VAL A 279 1.87 -12.83 -8.47
C VAL A 279 1.35 -11.41 -8.28
N SER A 280 0.21 -11.27 -7.60
CA SER A 280 -0.20 -9.97 -7.07
C SER A 280 0.84 -9.49 -6.05
N PHE A 281 1.12 -8.20 -6.09
CA PHE A 281 2.04 -7.55 -5.16
C PHE A 281 1.45 -7.52 -3.73
N LEU A 282 0.12 -7.53 -3.63
CA LEU A 282 -0.62 -7.52 -2.36
C LEU A 282 -0.40 -8.78 -1.52
N LYS A 283 0.01 -9.91 -2.13
CA LYS A 283 0.20 -11.21 -1.47
C LYS A 283 1.35 -11.27 -0.46
N HIS A 284 2.09 -10.18 -0.28
CA HIS A 284 3.20 -10.10 0.65
C HIS A 284 3.00 -8.92 1.60
N TYR A 285 3.05 -9.16 2.91
CA TYR A 285 2.72 -8.15 3.92
C TYR A 285 3.48 -6.84 3.73
N PHE A 286 4.80 -6.88 3.50
CA PHE A 286 5.58 -5.66 3.30
C PHE A 286 5.14 -4.87 2.06
N HIS A 287 4.89 -5.55 0.94
CA HIS A 287 4.43 -4.90 -0.29
C HIS A 287 3.05 -4.29 -0.10
N PHE A 288 2.17 -4.96 0.65
CA PHE A 288 0.88 -4.40 1.03
C PHE A 288 1.04 -3.20 1.97
N ILE A 289 1.54 -3.40 3.20
CA ILE A 289 1.51 -2.37 4.25
C ILE A 289 2.52 -1.25 4.05
N GLY A 290 3.69 -1.57 3.50
CA GLY A 290 4.84 -0.67 3.39
C GLY A 290 4.95 0.00 2.03
N GLU A 291 4.21 -0.47 1.03
CA GLU A 291 4.21 0.13 -0.31
C GLU A 291 2.83 0.55 -0.79
N VAL A 292 1.94 -0.41 -1.05
CA VAL A 292 0.66 -0.13 -1.70
C VAL A 292 -0.32 0.63 -0.80
N PHE A 293 -0.60 0.11 0.39
CA PHE A 293 -1.46 0.75 1.38
C PHE A 293 -0.81 2.03 1.92
N LEU A 294 0.50 1.98 2.21
CA LEU A 294 1.22 3.13 2.77
C LEU A 294 1.14 4.35 1.86
N GLY A 295 1.33 4.17 0.56
CA GLY A 295 1.27 5.28 -0.39
C GLY A 295 -0.12 5.88 -0.50
N ALA A 296 -1.17 5.05 -0.54
CA ALA A 296 -2.56 5.53 -0.48
C ALA A 296 -2.80 6.36 0.80
N TRP A 297 -2.38 5.82 1.95
CA TRP A 297 -2.53 6.46 3.25
C TRP A 297 -1.75 7.79 3.34
N ARG A 298 -0.53 7.82 2.81
CA ARG A 298 0.32 9.01 2.79
C ARG A 298 -0.30 10.14 1.96
N VAL A 299 -0.85 9.84 0.78
CA VAL A 299 -1.54 10.85 -0.04
C VAL A 299 -2.76 11.41 0.68
N LEU A 300 -3.60 10.57 1.26
CA LEU A 300 -4.79 11.00 2.02
C LEU A 300 -4.43 11.93 3.17
N THR A 301 -3.44 11.54 3.97
CA THR A 301 -3.03 12.30 5.17
C THR A 301 -2.28 13.59 4.81
N THR A 302 -1.59 13.62 3.67
CA THR A 302 -1.03 14.87 3.09
C THR A 302 -2.15 15.84 2.72
N ALA A 303 -3.25 15.32 2.14
CA ALA A 303 -4.44 16.09 1.85
C ALA A 303 -5.27 16.48 3.10
N GLY A 304 -4.84 16.10 4.31
CA GLY A 304 -5.49 16.45 5.57
C GLY A 304 -6.53 15.45 6.07
N GLU A 305 -6.69 14.30 5.41
CA GLU A 305 -7.60 13.26 5.88
C GLU A 305 -7.04 12.52 7.10
N THR A 306 -7.85 12.39 8.16
CA THR A 306 -7.46 11.73 9.42
C THR A 306 -8.34 10.54 9.78
N GLN A 307 -9.41 10.30 9.02
CA GLN A 307 -10.32 9.19 9.26
C GLN A 307 -9.73 7.89 8.70
N LEU A 308 -9.98 6.78 9.38
CA LEU A 308 -9.65 5.46 8.82
C LEU A 308 -10.53 5.19 7.59
N PRO A 309 -10.03 4.43 6.60
CA PRO A 309 -10.80 4.09 5.41
C PRO A 309 -12.12 3.42 5.77
N THR A 310 -13.21 3.82 5.13
CA THR A 310 -14.49 3.10 5.23
C THR A 310 -14.44 1.81 4.42
N ARG A 311 -13.65 1.79 3.33
CA ARG A 311 -13.52 0.61 2.48
C ARG A 311 -12.15 0.49 1.81
N LEU A 312 -11.67 -0.75 1.70
CA LEU A 312 -10.54 -1.15 0.86
C LEU A 312 -11.08 -1.98 -0.30
N MET A 313 -10.75 -1.59 -1.52
CA MET A 313 -11.28 -2.16 -2.75
C MET A 313 -10.16 -2.87 -3.51
N TYR A 314 -10.27 -4.18 -3.59
CA TYR A 314 -9.35 -5.06 -4.30
C TYR A 314 -9.99 -5.52 -5.61
N ARG A 315 -9.22 -5.41 -6.68
CA ARG A 315 -9.58 -5.94 -8.01
C ARG A 315 -9.26 -7.42 -8.16
N THR A 316 -8.93 -8.09 -7.07
CA THR A 316 -8.41 -9.45 -7.06
C THR A 316 -9.17 -10.31 -6.06
N THR A 317 -8.90 -11.61 -6.10
CA THR A 317 -9.53 -12.61 -5.22
C THR A 317 -8.81 -12.73 -3.86
N PRO A 318 -9.43 -13.33 -2.82
CA PRO A 318 -8.79 -13.58 -1.53
C PRO A 318 -7.37 -14.14 -1.60
N ASP A 319 -7.12 -15.07 -2.52
CA ASP A 319 -5.86 -15.80 -2.63
C ASP A 319 -4.70 -14.92 -3.13
N ASP A 320 -5.00 -13.75 -3.68
CA ASP A 320 -4.01 -12.87 -4.30
C ASP A 320 -3.60 -11.71 -3.38
N TRP A 321 -4.37 -11.39 -2.33
CA TRP A 321 -4.00 -10.32 -1.39
C TRP A 321 -3.74 -10.83 0.04
N ARG A 322 -4.22 -12.03 0.41
CA ARG A 322 -3.94 -12.61 1.72
C ARG A 322 -2.53 -13.20 1.73
N ASP A 323 -1.69 -12.62 2.58
CA ASP A 323 -0.31 -13.06 2.72
C ASP A 323 -0.21 -14.39 3.47
N ARG A 324 0.86 -15.15 3.18
CA ARG A 324 1.11 -16.45 3.82
C ARG A 324 1.22 -16.37 5.35
N ALA A 325 1.71 -15.26 5.90
CA ALA A 325 1.84 -15.06 7.34
C ALA A 325 0.51 -14.64 8.00
N GLY A 326 -0.51 -14.31 7.20
CA GLY A 326 -1.81 -13.82 7.64
C GLY A 326 -1.75 -12.47 8.35
N LEU A 327 -0.69 -11.68 8.14
CA LEU A 327 -0.52 -10.36 8.76
C LEU A 327 -1.36 -9.28 8.07
N THR A 328 -1.52 -9.34 6.75
CA THR A 328 -2.35 -8.40 5.97
C THR A 328 -3.81 -8.48 6.43
N ALA A 329 -4.38 -9.68 6.45
CA ALA A 329 -5.76 -9.87 6.91
C ALA A 329 -5.91 -9.51 8.39
N TRP A 330 -4.95 -9.89 9.24
CA TRP A 330 -4.98 -9.53 10.66
C TRP A 330 -4.92 -8.02 10.89
N PHE A 331 -4.06 -7.30 10.16
CA PHE A 331 -3.93 -5.85 10.23
C PHE A 331 -5.26 -5.18 9.88
N GLN A 332 -5.86 -5.56 8.76
CA GLN A 332 -7.15 -4.99 8.33
C GLN A 332 -8.24 -5.23 9.38
N GLN A 333 -8.37 -6.45 9.89
CA GLN A 333 -9.44 -6.79 10.84
C GLN A 333 -9.20 -6.24 12.25
N SER A 334 -7.95 -6.00 12.65
CA SER A 334 -7.61 -5.62 14.04
C SER A 334 -7.35 -4.13 14.21
N VAL A 335 -6.71 -3.50 13.22
CA VAL A 335 -6.36 -2.06 13.25
C VAL A 335 -7.43 -1.21 12.56
N MET A 336 -8.19 -1.80 11.66
CA MET A 336 -9.25 -1.12 10.91
C MET A 336 -10.57 -1.94 11.01
N PRO A 337 -11.08 -2.21 12.23
CA PRO A 337 -12.12 -3.21 12.46
C PRO A 337 -13.47 -2.90 11.78
N ASN A 338 -13.72 -1.65 11.43
CA ASN A 338 -14.97 -1.20 10.79
C ASN A 338 -14.79 -0.91 9.29
N THR A 339 -13.63 -1.24 8.71
CA THR A 339 -13.35 -1.01 7.29
C THR A 339 -13.86 -2.19 6.47
N ALA A 340 -14.75 -1.91 5.52
CA ALA A 340 -15.24 -2.92 4.59
C ALA A 340 -14.11 -3.37 3.65
N ILE A 341 -14.00 -4.69 3.46
CA ILE A 341 -13.11 -5.28 2.46
C ILE A 341 -13.96 -5.68 1.27
N GLU A 342 -13.70 -5.05 0.12
CA GLU A 342 -14.41 -5.31 -1.12
C GLU A 342 -13.48 -6.01 -2.10
N GLU A 343 -13.84 -7.23 -2.49
CA GLU A 343 -13.08 -8.06 -3.42
C GLU A 343 -13.70 -8.00 -4.83
N SER A 344 -13.06 -8.65 -5.82
CA SER A 344 -13.49 -8.57 -7.22
C SER A 344 -14.97 -8.86 -7.49
N PRO A 345 -15.67 -9.78 -6.79
CA PRO A 345 -17.10 -10.01 -7.05
C PRO A 345 -17.97 -8.79 -6.75
N ILE A 346 -17.65 -8.01 -5.71
CA ILE A 346 -18.40 -6.77 -5.40
C ILE A 346 -18.18 -5.73 -6.49
N TRP A 347 -16.98 -5.69 -7.08
CA TRP A 347 -16.72 -4.85 -8.24
C TRP A 347 -17.54 -5.28 -9.45
N GLU A 348 -17.57 -6.58 -9.75
CA GLU A 348 -18.33 -7.17 -10.85
C GLU A 348 -19.83 -6.91 -10.71
N ASP A 349 -20.38 -7.06 -9.50
CA ASP A 349 -21.78 -6.75 -9.20
C ASP A 349 -22.11 -5.28 -9.50
N ARG A 350 -21.23 -4.35 -9.12
CA ARG A 350 -21.41 -2.92 -9.42
C ARG A 350 -21.36 -2.67 -10.92
N ALA A 351 -20.39 -3.25 -11.61
CA ALA A 351 -20.26 -3.10 -13.06
C ALA A 351 -21.49 -3.63 -13.81
N ASN A 352 -22.12 -4.69 -13.32
CA ASN A 352 -23.29 -5.31 -13.96
C ASN A 352 -24.64 -4.75 -13.45
N SER A 353 -24.64 -3.91 -12.41
CA SER A 353 -25.88 -3.45 -11.77
C SER A 353 -26.70 -2.47 -12.60
N GLY A 354 -26.09 -1.82 -13.61
CA GLY A 354 -26.69 -0.68 -14.31
C GLY A 354 -26.81 0.59 -13.47
N MET A 355 -26.29 0.58 -12.22
CA MET A 355 -26.28 1.74 -11.32
C MET A 355 -24.96 2.49 -11.41
N THR A 356 -25.04 3.81 -11.24
CA THR A 356 -23.87 4.65 -11.00
C THR A 356 -23.57 4.72 -9.50
N PHE A 357 -22.29 4.70 -9.15
CA PHE A 357 -21.82 4.87 -7.78
C PHE A 357 -20.95 6.13 -7.68
N LEU A 358 -21.20 6.98 -6.69
CA LEU A 358 -20.41 8.18 -6.43
C LEU A 358 -19.56 7.98 -5.18
N PHE A 359 -18.24 8.01 -5.31
CA PHE A 359 -17.30 7.96 -4.19
C PHE A 359 -16.93 9.37 -3.74
N ASP A 360 -17.30 9.73 -2.50
CA ASP A 360 -17.00 11.05 -1.93
C ASP A 360 -15.49 11.30 -1.87
N LYS A 361 -14.74 10.28 -1.45
CA LYS A 361 -13.28 10.31 -1.26
C LYS A 361 -12.70 8.98 -1.70
N ILE A 362 -11.78 8.98 -2.66
CA ILE A 362 -11.15 7.75 -3.14
C ILE A 362 -9.69 7.93 -3.53
N THR A 363 -8.83 7.00 -3.12
CA THR A 363 -7.48 6.87 -3.67
C THR A 363 -7.46 5.83 -4.77
N ILE A 364 -6.76 6.12 -5.86
CA ILE A 364 -6.36 5.15 -6.87
C ILE A 364 -4.87 4.88 -6.70
N THR A 365 -4.54 3.63 -6.36
CA THR A 365 -3.15 3.16 -6.24
C THR A 365 -2.83 2.15 -7.31
N ASP A 366 -1.72 2.37 -8.02
CA ASP A 366 -1.27 1.54 -9.13
C ASP A 366 0.26 1.45 -9.14
N ARG A 367 0.79 0.26 -8.84
CA ARG A 367 2.25 0.05 -8.75
C ARG A 367 2.94 0.22 -10.11
N TRP A 368 2.28 -0.15 -11.20
CA TRP A 368 2.91 -0.15 -12.51
C TRP A 368 3.05 1.26 -13.03
N VAL A 369 2.02 2.07 -12.82
CA VAL A 369 2.08 3.50 -13.04
C VAL A 369 3.16 4.14 -12.18
N ALA A 370 3.21 3.83 -10.88
CA ALA A 370 4.26 4.36 -10.00
C ALA A 370 5.66 4.03 -10.52
N HIS A 371 5.95 2.77 -10.86
CA HIS A 371 7.26 2.39 -11.39
C HIS A 371 7.58 3.02 -12.75
N LYS A 372 6.60 3.17 -13.64
CA LYS A 372 6.82 3.61 -15.02
C LYS A 372 6.87 5.14 -15.16
N LYS A 373 6.08 5.85 -14.36
CA LYS A 373 5.85 7.30 -14.48
C LYS A 373 6.31 8.11 -13.28
N GLY A 374 6.75 7.44 -12.21
CA GLY A 374 7.42 8.10 -11.10
C GLY A 374 8.81 8.63 -11.49
N LEU A 375 9.26 9.64 -10.76
CA LEU A 375 10.54 10.33 -10.94
C LEU A 375 11.71 9.51 -10.40
N ASN A 376 11.55 8.87 -9.24
CA ASN A 376 12.60 8.13 -8.54
C ASN A 376 12.45 6.60 -8.46
N PRO A 377 11.30 5.95 -8.75
CA PRO A 377 11.17 4.49 -8.64
C PRO A 377 12.21 3.69 -9.41
N TRP A 378 12.68 4.20 -10.55
CA TRP A 378 13.74 3.56 -11.32
C TRP A 378 15.04 3.40 -10.52
N ARG A 379 15.38 4.32 -9.58
CA ARG A 379 16.65 4.26 -8.85
C ARG A 379 16.77 3.03 -7.97
N PHE A 380 15.68 2.67 -7.29
CA PHE A 380 15.70 1.62 -6.24
C PHE A 380 14.73 0.47 -6.51
N ASN A 381 14.00 0.54 -7.63
CA ASN A 381 12.88 -0.35 -7.91
C ASN A 381 11.85 -0.35 -6.77
N LYS A 382 11.39 0.84 -6.37
CA LYS A 382 10.38 1.02 -5.30
C LYS A 382 9.28 1.96 -5.75
N MET A 383 8.03 1.48 -5.74
CA MET A 383 6.88 2.32 -6.10
C MET A 383 6.73 3.52 -5.16
N THR A 384 7.19 3.40 -3.92
CA THR A 384 7.12 4.46 -2.89
C THR A 384 8.22 5.52 -2.98
N ALA A 385 9.13 5.43 -3.95
CA ALA A 385 10.30 6.32 -4.01
C ALA A 385 9.97 7.81 -4.18
N ASP A 386 8.77 8.14 -4.66
CA ASP A 386 8.30 9.52 -4.80
C ASP A 386 7.43 10.00 -3.63
N LEU A 387 7.03 9.13 -2.71
CA LEU A 387 6.25 9.54 -1.54
C LEU A 387 6.94 10.58 -0.63
N PRO A 388 8.28 10.63 -0.52
CA PRO A 388 8.96 11.72 0.19
C PRO A 388 8.74 13.12 -0.42
N LEU A 389 8.29 13.21 -1.67
CA LEU A 389 7.93 14.49 -2.30
C LEU A 389 6.63 15.08 -1.71
N LEU A 390 5.86 14.27 -0.98
CA LEU A 390 4.63 14.68 -0.30
C LEU A 390 4.94 15.19 1.11
N GLU A 391 4.61 16.46 1.37
CA GLU A 391 4.79 17.13 2.65
C GLU A 391 3.73 16.73 3.69
N ALA A 392 3.66 15.46 4.06
CA ALA A 392 2.69 15.03 5.05
C ALA A 392 3.05 15.51 6.47
N PRO A 393 2.03 15.75 7.32
CA PRO A 393 2.22 16.14 8.71
C PRO A 393 3.01 15.07 9.50
N LEU A 394 3.66 15.48 10.59
CA LEU A 394 4.44 14.57 11.45
C LEU A 394 3.58 13.40 11.98
N GLN A 395 2.33 13.71 12.32
CA GLN A 395 1.30 12.84 12.86
C GLN A 395 0.52 12.02 11.81
N TRP A 396 0.98 11.96 10.56
CA TRP A 396 0.24 11.29 9.48
C TRP A 396 -0.11 9.81 9.75
N MET A 397 0.70 9.10 10.56
CA MET A 397 0.42 7.72 10.96
C MET A 397 -0.45 7.60 12.22
N ASP A 398 -0.76 8.70 12.90
CA ASP A 398 -1.45 8.66 14.19
C ASP A 398 -2.79 7.93 14.14
N PRO A 399 -3.70 8.11 13.17
CA PRO A 399 -4.96 7.37 13.15
C PRO A 399 -4.77 5.83 13.21
N LEU A 400 -3.79 5.31 12.47
CA LEU A 400 -3.44 3.88 12.48
C LEU A 400 -2.71 3.49 13.77
N ARG A 401 -1.72 4.29 14.18
CA ARG A 401 -0.94 4.05 15.42
C ARG A 401 -1.85 4.04 16.64
N LEU A 402 -2.79 4.98 16.75
CA LEU A 402 -3.74 5.10 17.84
C LEU A 402 -4.69 3.89 17.89
N SER A 403 -5.16 3.42 16.75
CA SER A 403 -5.96 2.19 16.69
C SER A 403 -5.16 0.98 17.19
N MET A 404 -3.90 0.83 16.74
CA MET A 404 -3.00 -0.22 17.23
C MET A 404 -2.70 -0.08 18.73
N LYS A 405 -2.42 1.13 19.22
CA LYS A 405 -2.20 1.40 20.65
C LYS A 405 -3.39 0.95 21.49
N ARG A 406 -4.61 1.32 21.10
CA ARG A 406 -5.85 0.89 21.78
C ARG A 406 -5.97 -0.62 21.84
N LEU A 407 -5.67 -1.31 20.73
CA LEU A 407 -5.67 -2.76 20.66
C LEU A 407 -4.68 -3.39 21.66
N VAL A 408 -3.41 -2.97 21.65
CA VAL A 408 -2.39 -3.55 22.52
C VAL A 408 -2.60 -3.20 23.99
N GLN A 409 -3.09 -1.99 24.29
CA GLN A 409 -3.39 -1.54 25.65
C GLN A 409 -4.59 -2.29 26.25
N THR A 410 -5.61 -2.59 25.43
CA THR A 410 -6.76 -3.41 25.85
C THR A 410 -6.35 -4.84 26.17
N LYS A 411 -5.23 -5.32 25.60
CA LYS A 411 -4.61 -6.59 25.94
C LYS A 411 -3.63 -6.50 27.13
N GLY A 412 -3.56 -5.36 27.80
CA GLY A 412 -2.72 -5.14 28.98
C GLY A 412 -1.28 -4.75 28.69
N CYS A 413 -0.95 -4.39 27.44
CA CYS A 413 0.41 -4.01 27.09
C CYS A 413 0.66 -2.50 27.26
N SER A 414 1.78 -2.13 27.88
CA SER A 414 2.22 -0.73 27.99
C SER A 414 3.11 -0.34 26.82
N VAL A 415 2.78 0.77 26.18
CA VAL A 415 3.59 1.38 25.11
C VAL A 415 4.60 2.41 25.65
N HIS A 416 4.62 2.63 26.97
CA HIS A 416 5.50 3.60 27.61
C HIS A 416 6.80 2.95 28.09
N ARG A 417 7.85 3.76 28.18
CA ARG A 417 9.13 3.37 28.79
C ARG A 417 8.92 3.04 30.27
N LYS A 418 9.77 2.16 30.83
CA LYS A 418 9.81 1.96 32.30
C LYS A 418 10.38 3.21 32.99
N SER A 419 11.43 3.77 32.40
CA SER A 419 12.10 4.98 32.86
C SER A 419 12.05 6.04 31.76
N PRO A 420 11.56 7.27 32.03
CA PRO A 420 11.44 8.32 31.02
C PRO A 420 12.76 8.64 30.32
N ASP A 421 13.86 8.58 31.07
CA ASP A 421 15.20 8.99 30.66
C ASP A 421 16.02 7.89 29.96
N VAL A 422 15.47 6.68 29.84
CA VAL A 422 16.20 5.50 29.33
C VAL A 422 15.51 4.99 28.07
N PRO A 423 16.08 5.21 26.86
CA PRO A 423 15.49 4.76 25.61
C PRO A 423 15.44 3.24 25.49
N VAL A 424 14.38 2.75 24.86
CA VAL A 424 14.14 1.33 24.58
C VAL A 424 14.77 0.95 23.25
N VAL A 425 15.72 0.01 23.29
CA VAL A 425 16.36 -0.58 22.09
C VAL A 425 15.79 -1.97 21.86
N LEU A 426 15.03 -2.11 20.78
CA LEU A 426 14.45 -3.36 20.33
C LEU A 426 15.30 -3.99 19.24
N TYR A 427 15.92 -5.12 19.54
CA TYR A 427 16.59 -5.96 18.56
C TYR A 427 15.66 -7.04 18.04
N ILE A 428 15.42 -6.99 16.73
CA ILE A 428 14.73 -8.05 16.00
C ILE A 428 15.73 -9.16 15.73
N ASN A 429 15.86 -10.05 16.71
CA ASN A 429 16.73 -11.20 16.65
C ASN A 429 16.16 -12.23 15.67
N ARG A 430 16.99 -12.64 14.71
CA ARG A 430 16.60 -13.56 13.64
C ARG A 430 17.42 -14.85 13.62
N GLN A 431 18.09 -15.18 14.71
CA GLN A 431 18.97 -16.35 14.80
C GLN A 431 18.26 -17.69 14.50
N LEU A 432 16.94 -17.80 14.72
CA LEU A 432 16.16 -19.00 14.33
C LEU A 432 15.74 -19.04 12.85
N THR A 433 16.07 -18.02 12.05
CA THR A 433 15.63 -17.91 10.66
C THR A 433 16.77 -18.06 9.67
N GLY A 434 16.45 -18.21 8.37
CA GLY A 434 17.44 -18.37 7.30
C GLY A 434 18.19 -17.08 6.90
N ARG A 435 17.85 -15.93 7.50
CA ARG A 435 18.57 -14.66 7.30
C ARG A 435 18.95 -14.09 8.65
N ARG A 436 20.23 -14.11 8.98
CA ARG A 436 20.74 -13.85 10.34
C ARG A 436 22.21 -13.42 10.34
N LEU A 437 22.63 -12.87 11.48
CA LEU A 437 24.03 -12.56 11.73
C LEU A 437 24.87 -13.84 11.85
N VAL A 438 26.19 -13.70 11.67
CA VAL A 438 27.15 -14.70 12.16
C VAL A 438 26.90 -14.96 13.65
N GLY A 439 27.00 -16.22 14.08
CA GLY A 439 26.67 -16.62 15.46
C GLY A 439 27.49 -15.89 16.51
N GLU A 440 28.82 -15.87 16.34
CA GLU A 440 29.75 -15.18 17.25
C GLU A 440 29.47 -13.66 17.33
N ASP A 441 29.23 -13.02 16.17
CA ASP A 441 28.89 -11.60 16.10
C ASP A 441 27.55 -11.29 16.82
N ALA A 442 26.58 -12.20 16.72
CA ALA A 442 25.30 -12.07 17.42
C ALA A 442 25.46 -12.20 18.94
N GLU A 443 26.28 -13.14 19.40
CA GLU A 443 26.59 -13.32 20.82
C GLU A 443 27.31 -12.10 21.39
N GLN A 444 28.29 -11.55 20.66
CA GLN A 444 28.97 -10.32 21.05
C GLN A 444 28.00 -9.15 21.09
N LEU A 445 27.13 -8.98 20.09
CA LEU A 445 26.11 -7.93 20.09
C LEU A 445 25.23 -8.03 21.35
N SER A 446 24.70 -9.21 21.67
CA SER A 446 23.83 -9.39 22.84
C SER A 446 24.59 -9.09 24.16
N GLN A 447 25.86 -9.49 24.27
CA GLN A 447 26.69 -9.18 25.45
C GLN A 447 26.91 -7.68 25.63
N GLU A 448 27.30 -6.97 24.56
CA GLU A 448 27.58 -5.54 24.60
C GLU A 448 26.31 -4.72 24.87
N MET A 449 25.15 -5.13 24.32
CA MET A 449 23.88 -4.47 24.62
C MET A 449 23.39 -4.73 26.04
N GLN A 450 23.61 -5.95 26.57
CA GLN A 450 23.31 -6.26 27.97
C GLN A 450 24.15 -5.40 28.92
N GLN A 451 25.42 -5.17 28.61
CA GLN A 451 26.25 -4.26 29.39
C GLN A 451 25.69 -2.82 29.41
N LEU A 452 25.22 -2.31 28.27
CA LEU A 452 24.58 -0.97 28.22
C LEU A 452 23.27 -0.91 29.04
N ASP A 453 22.51 -2.00 29.10
CA ASP A 453 21.30 -2.13 29.92
C ASP A 453 21.65 -2.10 31.42
N GLU A 454 22.68 -2.87 31.83
CA GLU A 454 23.17 -2.91 33.21
C GLU A 454 23.75 -1.55 33.68
N GLU A 455 24.36 -0.79 32.77
CA GLU A 455 24.80 0.59 33.01
C GLU A 455 23.65 1.61 33.06
N GLY A 456 22.43 1.22 32.71
CA GLY A 456 21.25 2.09 32.66
C GLY A 456 21.24 3.07 31.49
N VAL A 457 22.01 2.79 30.42
CA VAL A 457 22.09 3.63 29.21
C VAL A 457 20.87 3.41 28.31
N ILE A 458 20.41 2.16 28.22
CA ILE A 458 19.26 1.74 27.41
C ILE A 458 18.40 0.77 28.20
N GLU A 459 17.16 0.56 27.75
CA GLU A 459 16.38 -0.63 28.09
C GLU A 459 16.52 -1.61 26.93
N TRP A 460 17.18 -2.74 27.17
CA TRP A 460 17.50 -3.73 26.15
C TRP A 460 16.37 -4.75 25.94
N MET A 461 16.01 -4.99 24.67
CA MET A 461 14.98 -5.95 24.28
C MET A 461 15.45 -6.82 23.10
N ASP A 462 16.01 -7.98 23.40
CA ASP A 462 16.35 -9.02 22.43
C ASP A 462 15.13 -9.90 22.13
N VAL A 463 14.55 -9.78 20.92
CA VAL A 463 13.27 -10.43 20.59
C VAL A 463 13.30 -11.18 19.27
N GLN A 464 12.98 -12.47 19.35
CA GLN A 464 12.63 -13.31 18.21
C GLN A 464 11.13 -13.19 17.91
N MET A 465 10.76 -12.40 16.92
CA MET A 465 9.37 -12.03 16.64
C MET A 465 8.47 -13.23 16.34
N GLU A 466 9.00 -14.28 15.72
CA GLU A 466 8.33 -15.54 15.43
C GLU A 466 7.84 -16.30 16.67
N THR A 467 8.41 -15.99 17.84
CA THR A 467 8.02 -16.58 19.14
C THR A 467 6.95 -15.77 19.86
N LYS A 468 6.58 -14.60 19.34
CA LYS A 468 5.64 -13.66 19.96
C LYS A 468 4.31 -13.66 19.21
N SER A 469 3.22 -13.45 19.96
CA SER A 469 1.93 -13.16 19.36
C SER A 469 1.99 -11.85 18.57
N ARG A 470 1.11 -11.68 17.57
CA ARG A 470 1.06 -10.45 16.76
C ARG A 470 0.88 -9.20 17.63
N VAL A 471 0.00 -9.26 18.61
CA VAL A 471 -0.25 -8.15 19.55
C VAL A 471 1.03 -7.77 20.31
N GLU A 472 1.79 -8.76 20.80
CA GLU A 472 3.07 -8.50 21.45
C GLU A 472 4.06 -7.86 20.47
N GLN A 473 4.23 -8.39 19.26
CA GLN A 473 5.14 -7.82 18.26
C GLN A 473 4.90 -6.32 18.04
N PHE A 474 3.63 -5.91 17.83
CA PHE A 474 3.29 -4.49 17.66
C PHE A 474 3.41 -3.67 18.94
N CYS A 475 3.17 -4.25 20.12
CA CYS A 475 3.39 -3.54 21.37
C CYS A 475 4.87 -3.20 21.56
N LEU A 476 5.76 -4.16 21.28
CA LEU A 476 7.21 -3.94 21.37
C LEU A 476 7.65 -2.84 20.39
N ALA A 477 7.12 -2.84 19.16
CA ALA A 477 7.39 -1.83 18.16
C ALA A 477 6.89 -0.42 18.55
N LEU A 478 5.67 -0.34 19.09
CA LEU A 478 5.10 0.92 19.60
C LEU A 478 5.92 1.51 20.75
N ARG A 479 6.51 0.65 21.58
CA ARG A 479 7.32 1.04 22.73
C ARG A 479 8.76 1.45 22.37
N ALA A 480 9.27 0.97 21.23
CA ALA A 480 10.67 1.14 20.86
C ALA A 480 11.04 2.60 20.51
N ASP A 481 12.26 2.99 20.90
CA ASP A 481 12.94 4.22 20.50
C ASP A 481 13.95 3.97 19.39
N VAL A 482 14.57 2.79 19.45
CA VAL A 482 15.47 2.27 18.43
C VAL A 482 15.00 0.86 18.06
N ILE A 483 14.79 0.60 16.77
CA ILE A 483 14.70 -0.76 16.25
C ILE A 483 16.01 -1.08 15.53
N MET A 484 16.55 -2.26 15.79
CA MET A 484 17.70 -2.75 15.03
C MET A 484 17.58 -4.22 14.66
N GLY A 485 18.25 -4.62 13.58
CA GLY A 485 18.28 -6.01 13.15
C GLY A 485 18.74 -6.18 11.72
N VAL A 486 18.90 -7.43 11.30
CA VAL A 486 19.28 -7.74 9.92
C VAL A 486 18.18 -7.37 8.94
N HIS A 487 18.58 -6.87 7.76
CA HIS A 487 17.69 -6.51 6.66
C HIS A 487 16.56 -7.55 6.48
N GLY A 488 15.30 -7.12 6.51
CA GLY A 488 14.15 -7.96 6.18
C GLY A 488 12.87 -7.63 6.94
N ASN A 489 11.80 -8.39 6.65
CA ASN A 489 10.42 -8.00 6.96
C ASN A 489 10.13 -7.64 8.42
N GLY A 490 10.92 -8.12 9.38
CA GLY A 490 10.83 -7.68 10.77
C GLY A 490 10.94 -6.16 10.92
N LEU A 491 11.80 -5.49 10.14
CA LEU A 491 12.00 -4.04 10.19
C LEU A 491 10.80 -3.23 9.67
N SER A 492 9.79 -3.87 9.06
CA SER A 492 8.51 -3.19 8.74
C SER A 492 7.79 -2.67 9.99
N HIS A 493 8.13 -3.21 11.17
CA HIS A 493 7.64 -2.71 12.45
C HIS A 493 8.04 -1.26 12.74
N ALA A 494 9.04 -0.70 12.05
CA ALA A 494 9.41 0.70 12.14
C ALA A 494 8.24 1.65 11.81
N LEU A 495 7.28 1.24 10.97
CA LEU A 495 6.03 2.01 10.72
C LEU A 495 5.24 2.30 12.00
N TRP A 496 5.42 1.48 13.03
CA TRP A 496 4.73 1.54 14.30
C TRP A 496 5.57 2.14 15.41
N MET A 497 6.75 2.69 15.12
CA MET A 497 7.50 3.51 16.06
C MET A 497 7.00 4.96 16.02
N LYS A 498 7.17 5.69 17.11
CA LYS A 498 6.87 7.13 17.14
C LYS A 498 7.79 7.89 16.18
N PRO A 499 7.33 8.98 15.53
CA PRO A 499 8.18 9.80 14.69
C PRO A 499 9.45 10.27 15.43
N GLY A 500 10.57 10.38 14.71
CA GLY A 500 11.85 10.76 15.31
C GLY A 500 12.62 9.64 16.04
N SER A 501 12.11 8.41 16.06
CA SER A 501 12.86 7.21 16.49
C SER A 501 14.08 6.91 15.59
N ALA A 502 14.84 5.84 15.87
CA ALA A 502 15.96 5.41 15.03
C ALA A 502 15.81 3.95 14.55
N VAL A 503 16.37 3.66 13.37
CA VAL A 503 16.43 2.32 12.76
C VAL A 503 17.87 2.00 12.37
N LEU A 504 18.43 0.93 12.92
CA LEU A 504 19.73 0.39 12.49
C LEU A 504 19.49 -0.91 11.71
N GLU A 505 19.81 -0.89 10.44
CA GLU A 505 19.62 -2.03 9.55
C GLU A 505 20.96 -2.68 9.21
N PHE A 506 21.14 -3.91 9.67
CA PHE A 506 22.37 -4.68 9.43
C PHE A 506 22.29 -5.33 8.05
N MET A 507 23.18 -4.92 7.17
CA MET A 507 23.24 -5.39 5.79
C MET A 507 24.56 -6.13 5.51
N MET A 508 24.54 -6.98 4.49
CA MET A 508 25.76 -7.59 3.98
C MET A 508 26.65 -6.48 3.38
N PRO A 509 27.93 -6.35 3.80
CA PRO A 509 28.81 -5.32 3.29
C PRO A 509 28.84 -5.26 1.76
N GLY A 510 28.70 -4.05 1.24
CA GLY A 510 28.66 -3.76 -0.19
C GLY A 510 27.28 -3.90 -0.84
N GLY A 511 26.24 -4.35 -0.12
CA GLY A 511 24.86 -4.39 -0.61
C GLY A 511 23.98 -3.33 0.04
N PHE A 512 22.97 -2.85 -0.68
CA PHE A 512 21.97 -1.94 -0.14
C PHE A 512 20.60 -2.16 -0.79
N ALA A 513 19.56 -2.27 0.05
CA ALA A 513 18.17 -2.32 -0.38
C ALA A 513 17.38 -1.22 0.35
N ARG A 514 16.62 -0.41 -0.41
CA ARG A 514 15.97 0.80 0.14
C ARG A 514 14.70 0.53 0.94
N ASP A 515 14.21 -0.71 0.99
CA ASP A 515 12.94 -1.12 1.59
C ASP A 515 12.60 -0.41 2.91
N TYR A 516 13.42 -0.61 3.95
CA TYR A 516 13.14 -0.04 5.27
C TYR A 516 13.75 1.35 5.47
N ALA A 517 14.71 1.75 4.62
CA ALA A 517 15.16 3.14 4.54
C ALA A 517 14.00 4.06 4.12
N THR A 518 13.19 3.65 3.15
CA THR A 518 11.98 4.40 2.75
C THR A 518 10.98 4.49 3.90
N VAL A 519 10.76 3.40 4.64
CA VAL A 519 9.89 3.42 5.82
C VAL A 519 10.41 4.40 6.87
N ALA A 520 11.70 4.35 7.18
CA ALA A 520 12.34 5.25 8.15
C ALA A 520 12.24 6.71 7.70
N GLU A 521 12.52 7.02 6.44
CA GLU A 521 12.42 8.36 5.86
C GLU A 521 10.99 8.93 5.97
N LEU A 522 9.98 8.15 5.56
CA LEU A 522 8.57 8.57 5.63
C LEU A 522 8.09 8.80 7.07
N MET A 523 8.61 8.02 8.01
CA MET A 523 8.34 8.15 9.45
C MET A 523 9.24 9.18 10.15
N ARG A 524 10.17 9.80 9.43
CA ARG A 524 11.18 10.72 9.96
C ARG A 524 12.00 10.10 11.10
N HIS A 525 12.40 8.85 10.92
CA HIS A 525 13.35 8.18 11.78
C HIS A 525 14.77 8.46 11.31
N ASP A 526 15.73 8.50 12.24
CA ASP A 526 17.13 8.41 11.88
C ASP A 526 17.41 6.99 11.36
N TYR A 527 18.02 6.89 10.18
CA TYR A 527 18.26 5.62 9.54
C TYR A 527 19.76 5.36 9.36
N TYR A 528 20.20 4.19 9.80
CA TYR A 528 21.59 3.76 9.72
C TYR A 528 21.66 2.42 9.00
N SER A 529 22.17 2.43 7.76
CA SER A 529 22.57 1.19 7.08
C SER A 529 23.94 0.78 7.61
N ILE A 530 24.02 -0.39 8.24
CA ILE A 530 25.23 -0.85 8.93
C ILE A 530 25.91 -1.93 8.10
N HIS A 531 27.19 -1.71 7.77
CA HIS A 531 28.07 -2.70 7.16
C HIS A 531 29.17 -3.06 8.16
N LYS A 532 28.98 -4.17 8.89
CA LYS A 532 29.90 -4.68 9.91
C LYS A 532 30.22 -3.67 11.04
N ASP A 533 31.15 -2.75 10.79
CA ASP A 533 31.75 -1.77 11.70
C ASP A 533 31.73 -0.34 11.13
N GLU A 534 30.90 -0.08 10.11
CA GLU A 534 30.67 1.27 9.59
C GLU A 534 29.20 1.54 9.24
N VAL A 535 28.84 2.83 9.17
CA VAL A 535 27.59 3.26 8.53
C VAL A 535 27.83 3.39 7.03
N PHE A 536 27.07 2.65 6.23
CA PHE A 536 27.00 2.81 4.79
C PHE A 536 26.14 4.03 4.43
N THR A 537 26.83 5.16 4.27
CA THR A 537 26.22 6.48 4.10
C THR A 537 25.47 6.64 2.77
N GLN A 538 24.51 7.56 2.73
CA GLN A 538 23.57 7.75 1.63
C GLN A 538 24.25 8.06 0.27
N ASP A 539 25.40 8.73 0.28
CA ASP A 539 26.21 8.99 -0.92
C ASP A 539 26.73 7.70 -1.58
N LYS A 540 26.81 6.59 -0.83
CA LYS A 540 27.23 5.28 -1.31
C LYS A 540 26.06 4.39 -1.79
N TRP A 541 24.80 4.81 -1.60
CA TRP A 541 23.63 3.96 -1.92
C TRP A 541 23.40 3.78 -3.42
N LEU A 542 24.00 4.66 -4.23
CA LEU A 542 23.89 4.65 -5.69
C LEU A 542 25.24 4.29 -6.33
N LYS A 543 25.15 3.56 -7.43
CA LYS A 543 26.24 3.36 -8.39
C LYS A 543 26.45 4.64 -9.22
N PRO A 544 27.58 4.76 -9.95
CA PRO A 544 27.84 5.91 -10.82
C PRO A 544 26.78 6.16 -11.91
N ASP A 545 26.03 5.13 -12.31
CA ASP A 545 24.94 5.23 -13.29
C ASP A 545 23.60 5.71 -12.66
N GLY A 546 23.58 5.97 -11.36
CA GLY A 546 22.42 6.44 -10.61
C GLY A 546 21.47 5.34 -10.12
N TRP A 547 21.73 4.06 -10.46
CA TRP A 547 20.99 2.93 -9.93
C TRP A 547 21.44 2.57 -8.51
N GLY A 548 20.53 2.03 -7.70
CA GLY A 548 20.85 1.51 -6.39
C GLY A 548 21.90 0.41 -6.45
N VAL A 549 22.75 0.34 -5.43
CA VAL A 549 23.77 -0.71 -5.32
C VAL A 549 23.13 -2.10 -5.40
N GLY A 550 22.01 -2.29 -4.71
CA GLY A 550 21.19 -3.51 -4.78
C GLY A 550 21.74 -4.61 -3.88
N THR A 551 21.25 -5.83 -4.11
CA THR A 551 21.66 -7.00 -3.33
C THR A 551 23.01 -7.54 -3.80
N VAL A 552 23.78 -8.12 -2.88
CA VAL A 552 25.07 -8.77 -3.13
C VAL A 552 25.03 -10.24 -2.72
N PRO A 553 26.02 -11.09 -3.10
CA PRO A 553 26.09 -12.45 -2.59
C PRO A 553 26.01 -12.48 -1.05
N GLY A 554 25.16 -13.36 -0.52
CA GLY A 554 24.94 -13.48 0.93
C GLY A 554 23.96 -12.46 1.55
N PHE A 555 23.41 -11.51 0.77
CA PHE A 555 22.49 -10.47 1.27
C PHE A 555 21.21 -11.02 1.95
N HIS A 556 20.84 -12.26 1.66
CA HIS A 556 19.73 -12.97 2.31
C HIS A 556 20.18 -14.25 3.04
N GLY A 557 21.48 -14.37 3.33
CA GLY A 557 22.09 -15.55 3.92
C GLY A 557 22.18 -15.52 5.44
N THR A 558 22.88 -16.52 5.99
CA THR A 558 22.97 -16.83 7.42
C THR A 558 24.23 -16.30 8.10
N SER A 559 24.99 -15.44 7.43
CA SER A 559 26.34 -15.04 7.84
C SER A 559 26.58 -13.56 7.63
N ILE A 560 25.60 -12.72 7.99
CA ILE A 560 25.74 -11.26 7.93
C ILE A 560 26.71 -10.82 9.04
N PRO A 561 27.85 -10.17 8.71
CA PRO A 561 28.84 -9.81 9.70
C PRO A 561 28.45 -8.54 10.48
N LEU A 562 28.88 -8.44 11.74
CA LEU A 562 28.65 -7.29 12.61
C LEU A 562 29.76 -7.17 13.65
N ASP A 563 30.15 -5.95 14.03
CA ASP A 563 30.99 -5.72 15.21
C ASP A 563 30.13 -5.19 16.36
N GLY A 564 29.90 -6.03 17.38
CA GLY A 564 29.02 -5.69 18.50
C GLY A 564 29.53 -4.52 19.35
N LYS A 565 30.85 -4.37 19.47
CA LYS A 565 31.49 -3.27 20.23
C LYS A 565 31.29 -1.93 19.54
N TRP A 566 31.48 -1.91 18.23
CA TRP A 566 31.22 -0.72 17.44
C TRP A 566 29.74 -0.31 17.51
N ILE A 567 28.83 -1.28 17.45
CA ILE A 567 27.39 -1.02 17.61
C ILE A 567 27.07 -0.45 18.99
N ALA A 568 27.68 -0.95 20.07
CA ALA A 568 27.47 -0.40 21.41
C ALA A 568 27.90 1.06 21.54
N GLN A 569 29.00 1.45 20.90
CA GLN A 569 29.43 2.86 20.86
C GLN A 569 28.42 3.73 20.11
N LEU A 570 27.91 3.25 18.97
CA LEU A 570 26.89 3.95 18.21
C LEU A 570 25.58 4.06 19.00
N ILE A 571 25.12 2.98 19.63
CA ILE A 571 23.89 2.97 20.45
C ILE A 571 24.01 3.91 21.64
N ARG A 572 25.15 3.99 22.31
CA ARG A 572 25.35 4.97 23.40
C ARG A 572 25.13 6.41 22.93
N LYS A 573 25.62 6.75 21.73
CA LYS A 573 25.40 8.06 21.12
C LYS A 573 23.92 8.29 20.80
N ILE A 574 23.27 7.32 20.14
CA ILE A 574 21.85 7.40 19.78
C ILE A 574 20.98 7.50 21.05
N ALA A 575 21.27 6.73 22.09
CA ALA A 575 20.53 6.76 23.35
C ALA A 575 20.56 8.16 24.00
N ALA A 576 21.72 8.82 23.98
CA ALA A 576 21.82 10.20 24.46
C ALA A 576 20.94 11.16 23.66
N GLU A 577 20.85 11.02 22.33
CA GLU A 577 20.00 11.83 21.45
C GLU A 577 18.50 11.52 21.62
N LYS A 578 18.15 10.28 21.97
CA LYS A 578 16.75 9.83 22.11
C LYS A 578 16.21 9.93 23.54
N LYS A 579 17.00 10.44 24.48
CA LYS A 579 16.59 10.57 25.89
C LYS A 579 15.25 11.28 26.05
N ASP A 580 15.06 12.43 25.40
CA ASP A 580 13.85 13.25 25.55
C ASP A 580 12.72 12.86 24.59
N MET A 581 12.96 11.89 23.70
CA MET A 581 11.99 11.42 22.71
C MET A 581 10.99 10.44 23.33
N VAL A 582 10.05 10.93 24.14
CA VAL A 582 9.03 10.08 24.79
C VAL A 582 7.78 9.90 23.90
N GLU A 583 6.99 8.86 24.20
CA GLU A 583 5.72 8.66 23.52
C GLU A 583 4.79 9.86 23.78
N PRO A 584 4.19 10.47 22.73
CA PRO A 584 3.28 11.59 22.90
C PRO A 584 2.12 11.22 23.84
N LEU A 585 1.81 12.13 24.76
CA LEU A 585 0.58 12.04 25.56
C LEU A 585 -0.61 12.17 24.60
N LEU A 586 -1.54 11.22 24.70
CA LEU A 586 -2.73 11.14 23.86
C LEU A 586 -3.67 12.31 24.06
#